data_AF-A0A660MQB3-F1
#
_entry.id   AF-A0A660MQB3-F1
#
_cell.length_a   1.000
_cell.length_b   1.000
_cell.length_c   1.000
_cell.angle_alpha   90.00
_cell.angle_beta   90.00
_cell.angle_gamma   90.00
#
_symmetry.space_group_name_H-M   'P 1'
#
loop_
_entity.id
_entity.type
_entity.pdbx_description
1 polymer ?
#
loop_
_entity_poly.entity_id
_entity_poly.type
_entity_poly.pdbx_seq_one_letter_code
_entity_poly.pdbx_strand_id
1 'polypeptide(L)'
;MDFWIETTEIELQGIFSTEYIWRNDSVILYQEEPDSEFAIKIDGRLLNIKLLRKVENTEQYRYSDVIFLRKGYVWFRFEDELAIKNIEARCIITLEVKLLNKYRSSFILKDYSEFNEVGPDRNRLDDLQRYNVFKGAIVAYACAQVSSEDASMRQIILELHTLKNTIAGLKTSLFLLGESTSSFNDVWLKLSDHLKTVGFSAPILVSSITEQLNSMNSLIQEYLHMKESLKSGELYDKIREIDQQIASIKGSKDYCLLKSCEEDLNSIKEAERLRGKVKGKTREYFPKGSPERLRKDELKENIERLKYIEIKVRSLEESKEKVLNSILNVEKSLESLFLRFSDQVNILIDQVREYSMEQAGGLNFESIQCSKNKLSVSLPSASKAEEMYYNLFLHTLMEHVIVNNAITNNEMILNILVEVGQKFGASEESKSQEGQLILKTTRGYYAYKTGREKSFEIPSGQLPVLQAIMSFLIKYRSYAEIEDYMRKNGFECKDYAYILYGASLGFNRLPKTFTEILYNKPEEERILEDMLWQLIP
;
A
#
# COMPACT_ATOMS: atom_id res chain seq x y z
N MET A 1 30.61 -28.61 -20.21
CA MET A 1 31.47 -28.14 -21.32
C MET A 1 30.93 -26.79 -21.63
N ASP A 2 31.77 -25.81 -21.38
CA ASP A 2 31.32 -24.46 -21.16
C ASP A 2 31.85 -23.62 -22.32
N PHE A 3 31.16 -22.53 -22.60
CA PHE A 3 31.51 -21.65 -23.70
C PHE A 3 31.42 -20.20 -23.25
N TRP A 4 32.15 -19.33 -23.93
CA TRP A 4 32.13 -17.90 -23.70
C TRP A 4 31.53 -17.15 -24.88
N ILE A 5 30.91 -16.02 -24.58
CA ILE A 5 30.29 -15.09 -25.50
C ILE A 5 30.85 -13.70 -25.19
N GLU A 6 31.74 -13.21 -26.05
CA GLU A 6 32.14 -11.81 -26.11
C GLU A 6 30.90 -10.91 -26.28
N THR A 7 30.85 -9.76 -25.60
CA THR A 7 29.73 -8.80 -25.72
C THR A 7 30.14 -7.35 -25.38
N THR A 8 29.21 -6.40 -25.53
CA THR A 8 29.43 -4.97 -25.30
C THR A 8 28.52 -4.43 -24.20
N GLU A 9 28.81 -3.25 -23.65
CA GLU A 9 27.97 -2.61 -22.61
C GLU A 9 26.50 -2.47 -23.05
N ILE A 10 26.28 -2.17 -24.35
CA ILE A 10 24.96 -1.98 -24.95
C ILE A 10 24.23 -3.33 -25.15
N GLU A 11 24.94 -4.36 -25.63
CA GLU A 11 24.35 -5.70 -25.75
C GLU A 11 24.05 -6.31 -24.39
N LEU A 12 24.96 -6.22 -23.41
CA LEU A 12 24.79 -6.80 -22.09
C LEU A 12 23.63 -6.09 -21.34
N GLN A 13 23.51 -4.76 -21.49
CA GLN A 13 22.31 -4.03 -21.08
C GLN A 13 21.05 -4.61 -21.75
N GLY A 14 21.04 -4.80 -23.08
CA GLY A 14 19.91 -5.40 -23.80
C GLY A 14 19.57 -6.83 -23.36
N ILE A 15 20.58 -7.64 -23.03
CA ILE A 15 20.44 -8.99 -22.46
C ILE A 15 19.84 -8.92 -21.04
N PHE A 16 20.18 -7.90 -20.25
CA PHE A 16 19.50 -7.57 -18.99
C PHE A 16 18.08 -6.98 -19.15
N SER A 17 17.65 -6.67 -20.38
CA SER A 17 16.27 -6.31 -20.71
C SER A 17 15.43 -7.51 -21.20
N THR A 18 16.05 -8.55 -21.76
CA THR A 18 15.35 -9.66 -22.46
C THR A 18 15.48 -11.04 -21.79
N GLU A 19 16.60 -11.31 -21.13
CA GLU A 19 17.03 -12.63 -20.64
C GLU A 19 17.34 -13.70 -21.70
N TYR A 20 17.64 -13.27 -22.93
CA TYR A 20 18.20 -14.17 -23.94
C TYR A 20 19.37 -13.48 -24.65
N ILE A 21 20.40 -14.26 -24.95
CA ILE A 21 21.41 -13.89 -25.94
C ILE A 21 20.86 -14.35 -27.28
N TRP A 22 20.31 -13.40 -28.03
CA TRP A 22 20.04 -13.56 -29.44
C TRP A 22 20.95 -12.62 -30.21
N ARG A 23 21.69 -13.19 -31.17
CA ARG A 23 22.32 -12.43 -32.25
C ARG A 23 21.60 -12.75 -33.55
N ASN A 24 21.57 -11.77 -34.45
CA ASN A 24 21.10 -11.94 -35.83
C ASN A 24 21.76 -13.17 -36.47
N ASP A 25 23.07 -13.30 -36.26
CA ASP A 25 23.90 -14.43 -36.70
C ASP A 25 23.84 -15.64 -35.76
N SER A 26 24.63 -16.67 -36.09
CA SER A 26 24.99 -17.67 -35.09
C SER A 26 25.77 -17.01 -33.96
N VAL A 27 25.38 -17.27 -32.70
CA VAL A 27 26.20 -16.83 -31.56
C VAL A 27 27.55 -17.53 -31.66
N ILE A 28 28.63 -16.74 -31.69
CA ILE A 28 30.00 -17.25 -31.63
C ILE A 28 30.28 -17.65 -30.18
N LEU A 29 30.69 -18.90 -30.02
CA LEU A 29 30.99 -19.56 -28.76
C LEU A 29 32.46 -19.96 -28.75
N TYR A 30 33.22 -19.31 -27.87
CA TYR A 30 34.63 -19.60 -27.64
C TYR A 30 34.76 -20.68 -26.56
N GLN A 31 35.71 -21.62 -26.66
CA GLN A 31 36.04 -22.50 -25.52
C GLN A 31 36.84 -21.76 -24.44
N GLU A 32 37.68 -20.81 -24.86
CA GLU A 32 38.51 -19.97 -24.01
C GLU A 32 37.87 -18.58 -23.83
N GLU A 33 38.40 -17.79 -22.90
CA GLU A 33 37.79 -16.52 -22.46
C GLU A 33 38.16 -15.35 -23.40
N PRO A 34 37.19 -14.60 -23.96
CA PRO A 34 37.46 -13.55 -24.93
C PRO A 34 37.91 -12.24 -24.26
N ASP A 35 38.76 -11.46 -24.93
CA ASP A 35 39.32 -10.22 -24.39
C ASP A 35 38.45 -8.98 -24.64
N SER A 36 37.19 -9.05 -24.21
CA SER A 36 36.26 -7.92 -24.25
C SER A 36 36.11 -7.28 -22.86
N GLU A 37 35.72 -6.00 -22.81
CA GLU A 37 35.36 -5.31 -21.55
C GLU A 37 34.22 -6.05 -20.83
N PHE A 38 33.36 -6.72 -21.60
CA PHE A 38 32.26 -7.54 -21.11
C PHE A 38 32.21 -8.90 -21.83
N ALA A 39 32.07 -9.99 -21.10
CA ALA A 39 31.86 -11.32 -21.67
C ALA A 39 30.80 -12.09 -20.87
N ILE A 40 30.29 -13.19 -21.43
CA ILE A 40 29.30 -14.04 -20.77
C ILE A 40 29.74 -15.49 -20.91
N LYS A 41 30.05 -16.14 -19.79
CA LYS A 41 30.26 -17.60 -19.74
C LYS A 41 28.91 -18.30 -19.65
N ILE A 42 28.70 -19.33 -20.45
CA ILE A 42 27.53 -20.21 -20.41
C ILE A 42 27.93 -21.67 -20.23
N ASP A 43 27.09 -22.43 -19.52
CA ASP A 43 27.15 -23.88 -19.51
C ASP A 43 26.51 -24.43 -20.80
N GLY A 44 27.19 -25.36 -21.49
CA GLY A 44 26.70 -25.99 -22.72
C GLY A 44 25.40 -26.77 -22.57
N ARG A 45 24.88 -26.99 -21.36
CA ARG A 45 23.51 -27.47 -21.10
C ARG A 45 22.43 -26.48 -21.57
N LEU A 46 22.77 -25.20 -21.80
CA LEU A 46 21.90 -24.21 -22.42
C LEU A 46 21.86 -24.30 -23.96
N LEU A 47 22.60 -25.24 -24.57
CA LEU A 47 22.79 -25.31 -26.01
C LEU A 47 22.24 -26.60 -26.62
N ASN A 48 21.49 -26.47 -27.71
CA ASN A 48 21.17 -27.59 -28.57
C ASN A 48 22.41 -28.02 -29.38
N ILE A 49 23.12 -29.04 -28.91
CA ILE A 49 24.38 -29.55 -29.49
C ILE A 49 24.26 -29.85 -31.00
N LYS A 50 23.06 -30.14 -31.54
CA LYS A 50 22.82 -30.38 -32.97
C LYS A 50 22.96 -29.12 -33.84
N LEU A 51 22.80 -27.94 -33.24
CA LEU A 51 22.91 -26.62 -33.87
C LEU A 51 24.30 -25.99 -33.66
N LEU A 52 25.18 -26.69 -32.94
CA LEU A 52 26.56 -26.30 -32.68
C LEU A 52 27.48 -26.78 -33.81
N ARG A 53 28.19 -25.86 -34.47
CA ARG A 53 29.14 -26.15 -35.56
C ARG A 53 30.51 -25.59 -35.20
N LYS A 54 31.54 -26.45 -35.03
CA LYS A 54 32.93 -25.97 -34.94
C LYS A 54 33.30 -25.26 -36.24
N VAL A 55 33.92 -24.10 -36.15
CA VAL A 55 34.42 -23.34 -37.30
C VAL A 55 35.78 -23.91 -37.70
N GLU A 56 35.94 -24.25 -38.98
CA GLU A 56 37.15 -24.91 -39.49
C GLU A 56 38.41 -24.12 -39.16
N ASN A 57 39.46 -24.82 -38.70
CA ASN A 57 40.76 -24.27 -38.31
C ASN A 57 40.76 -23.23 -37.15
N THR A 58 39.73 -23.23 -36.30
CA THR A 58 39.66 -22.41 -35.07
C THR A 58 39.09 -23.21 -33.89
N GLU A 59 39.23 -22.73 -32.65
CA GLU A 59 38.51 -23.25 -31.47
C GLU A 59 37.15 -22.57 -31.23
N GLN A 60 36.61 -21.87 -32.23
CA GLN A 60 35.30 -21.24 -32.19
C GLN A 60 34.19 -22.20 -32.64
N TYR A 61 33.01 -22.03 -32.08
CA TYR A 61 31.80 -22.74 -32.46
C TYR A 61 30.71 -21.73 -32.81
N ARG A 62 30.02 -21.94 -33.93
CA ARG A 62 28.80 -21.22 -34.28
C ARG A 62 27.61 -21.97 -33.71
N TYR A 63 26.82 -21.31 -32.87
CA TYR A 63 25.54 -21.80 -32.41
C TYR A 63 24.41 -21.04 -33.12
N SER A 64 23.69 -21.71 -34.02
CA SER A 64 22.75 -21.04 -34.93
C SER A 64 21.39 -20.70 -34.31
N ASP A 65 21.30 -20.55 -32.98
CA ASP A 65 20.03 -20.36 -32.26
C ASP A 65 20.11 -19.39 -31.07
N VAL A 66 18.93 -19.09 -30.52
CA VAL A 66 18.78 -18.26 -29.31
C VAL A 66 19.32 -19.00 -28.09
N ILE A 67 20.09 -18.32 -27.24
CA ILE A 67 20.57 -18.85 -25.96
C ILE A 67 19.80 -18.16 -24.85
N PHE A 68 18.76 -18.82 -24.37
CA PHE A 68 17.98 -18.36 -23.22
C PHE A 68 18.79 -18.55 -21.93
N LEU A 69 18.79 -17.54 -21.06
CA LEU A 69 19.66 -17.54 -19.88
C LEU A 69 18.99 -18.21 -18.67
N ARG A 70 19.82 -18.90 -17.87
CA ARG A 70 19.40 -19.53 -16.61
C ARG A 70 20.41 -19.26 -15.51
N LYS A 71 19.93 -18.71 -14.40
CA LYS A 71 20.68 -18.51 -13.15
C LYS A 71 21.38 -19.81 -12.72
N GLY A 72 22.69 -19.74 -12.44
CA GLY A 72 23.53 -20.90 -12.13
C GLY A 72 24.09 -21.68 -13.34
N TYR A 73 23.74 -21.28 -14.57
CA TYR A 73 24.26 -21.82 -15.84
C TYR A 73 24.87 -20.72 -16.73
N VAL A 74 24.91 -19.47 -16.22
CA VAL A 74 25.48 -18.30 -16.87
C VAL A 74 26.24 -17.46 -15.85
N TRP A 75 27.35 -16.86 -16.27
CA TRP A 75 28.15 -15.90 -15.51
C TRP A 75 28.53 -14.72 -16.40
N PHE A 76 28.49 -13.51 -15.85
CA PHE A 76 28.78 -12.27 -16.56
C PHE A 76 30.14 -11.75 -16.13
N ARG A 77 31.03 -11.49 -17.08
CA ARG A 77 32.42 -11.09 -16.87
C ARG A 77 32.59 -9.63 -17.28
N PHE A 78 33.27 -8.87 -16.43
CA PHE A 78 33.47 -7.43 -16.55
C PHE A 78 34.97 -7.15 -16.47
N GLU A 79 35.44 -6.04 -17.03
CA GLU A 79 36.87 -5.68 -16.97
C GLU A 79 37.33 -5.46 -15.52
N ASP A 80 36.66 -4.57 -14.79
CA ASP A 80 36.97 -4.22 -13.41
C ASP A 80 35.70 -3.88 -12.58
N GLU A 81 35.87 -3.42 -11.34
CA GLU A 81 34.74 -2.94 -10.54
C GLU A 81 34.08 -1.67 -11.11
N LEU A 82 34.76 -0.89 -11.95
CA LEU A 82 34.21 0.33 -12.55
C LEU A 82 33.24 -0.03 -13.68
N ALA A 83 33.57 -1.01 -14.51
CA ALA A 83 32.69 -1.59 -15.54
C ALA A 83 31.41 -2.17 -14.92
N ILE A 84 31.51 -2.86 -13.77
CA ILE A 84 30.33 -3.29 -12.98
C ILE A 84 29.50 -2.08 -12.54
N LYS A 85 30.12 -1.05 -11.94
CA LYS A 85 29.43 0.15 -11.46
C LYS A 85 28.81 0.99 -12.58
N ASN A 86 29.41 1.00 -13.77
CA ASN A 86 28.90 1.68 -14.97
C ASN A 86 27.65 0.98 -15.51
N ILE A 87 27.67 -0.36 -15.64
CA ILE A 87 26.48 -1.13 -16.02
C ILE A 87 25.38 -1.04 -14.95
N GLU A 88 25.73 -1.08 -13.66
CA GLU A 88 24.77 -0.83 -12.59
C GLU A 88 24.13 0.55 -12.71
N ALA A 89 24.92 1.61 -12.91
CA ALA A 89 24.42 2.96 -13.10
C ALA A 89 23.56 3.10 -14.36
N ARG A 90 23.95 2.50 -15.49
CA ARG A 90 23.16 2.51 -16.74
C ARG A 90 21.83 1.79 -16.57
N CYS A 91 21.83 0.55 -16.05
CA CYS A 91 20.59 -0.19 -15.79
C CYS A 91 19.70 0.49 -14.74
N ILE A 92 20.25 1.28 -13.81
CA ILE A 92 19.47 2.15 -12.92
C ILE A 92 18.84 3.31 -13.70
N ILE A 93 19.61 3.97 -14.58
CA ILE A 93 19.15 5.10 -15.41
C ILE A 93 18.06 4.68 -16.41
N THR A 94 18.18 3.48 -17.00
CA THR A 94 17.19 2.93 -17.95
C THR A 94 16.09 2.08 -17.30
N LEU A 95 16.12 1.92 -15.98
CA LEU A 95 15.20 1.11 -15.17
C LEU A 95 15.25 -0.41 -15.42
N GLU A 96 16.26 -0.89 -16.15
CA GLU A 96 16.52 -2.30 -16.50
C GLU A 96 17.18 -3.11 -15.35
N VAL A 97 17.06 -2.62 -14.11
CA VAL A 97 17.58 -3.19 -12.85
C VAL A 97 17.06 -4.59 -12.46
N LYS A 98 16.12 -5.17 -13.21
CA LYS A 98 15.50 -6.47 -12.88
C LYS A 98 16.48 -7.63 -12.98
N LEU A 99 17.04 -7.84 -14.17
CA LEU A 99 17.93 -8.96 -14.41
C LEU A 99 19.31 -8.72 -13.81
N LEU A 100 19.68 -7.45 -13.62
CA LEU A 100 20.84 -7.10 -12.80
C LEU A 100 20.71 -7.62 -11.36
N ASN A 101 19.57 -7.40 -10.69
CA ASN A 101 19.31 -8.00 -9.37
C ASN A 101 19.34 -9.54 -9.42
N LYS A 102 18.78 -10.15 -10.48
CA LYS A 102 18.74 -11.62 -10.64
C LYS A 102 20.13 -12.25 -10.84
N TYR A 103 21.02 -11.60 -11.58
CA TYR A 103 22.33 -12.14 -11.97
C TYR A 103 23.53 -11.58 -11.22
N ARG A 104 23.34 -10.63 -10.28
CA ARG A 104 24.44 -10.03 -9.49
C ARG A 104 25.35 -11.05 -8.79
N SER A 105 24.81 -12.20 -8.39
CA SER A 105 25.54 -13.33 -7.79
C SER A 105 26.42 -14.12 -8.78
N SER A 106 26.41 -13.76 -10.05
CA SER A 106 27.07 -14.46 -11.16
C SER A 106 28.08 -13.58 -11.88
N PHE A 107 28.54 -12.48 -11.26
CA PHE A 107 29.50 -11.53 -11.84
C PHE A 107 30.96 -11.93 -11.53
N ILE A 108 31.87 -11.79 -12.50
CA ILE A 108 33.32 -12.15 -12.45
C ILE A 108 34.20 -11.11 -13.19
N LEU A 109 35.53 -11.15 -13.05
CA LEU A 109 36.45 -10.04 -13.42
C LEU A 109 37.63 -10.40 -14.37
N LYS A 110 38.27 -9.35 -14.91
CA LYS A 110 39.38 -9.23 -15.89
C LYS A 110 40.66 -10.09 -15.70
N ASP A 111 41.14 -10.76 -16.75
CA ASP A 111 42.59 -10.85 -17.11
C ASP A 111 42.79 -10.95 -18.66
N TYR A 112 44.01 -10.66 -19.17
CA TYR A 112 44.32 -9.99 -20.46
C TYR A 112 44.29 -10.75 -21.83
N SER A 113 43.96 -9.98 -22.91
CA SER A 113 44.39 -9.99 -24.35
C SER A 113 43.81 -11.01 -25.38
N GLU A 114 43.42 -10.71 -26.64
CA GLU A 114 43.11 -9.45 -27.40
C GLU A 114 42.27 -9.73 -28.71
N PHE A 115 41.10 -9.07 -28.94
CA PHE A 115 40.30 -8.91 -30.24
C PHE A 115 39.66 -10.16 -30.95
N ASN A 116 38.75 -10.21 -31.98
CA ASN A 116 37.79 -9.36 -32.80
C ASN A 116 36.99 -10.30 -33.80
N GLU A 117 35.92 -10.05 -34.61
CA GLU A 117 34.79 -9.06 -34.81
C GLU A 117 33.78 -9.62 -35.91
N VAL A 118 32.54 -9.06 -36.10
CA VAL A 118 31.56 -9.21 -37.26
C VAL A 118 30.80 -10.58 -37.44
N GLY A 119 29.57 -10.76 -38.00
CA GLY A 119 28.44 -9.92 -38.54
C GLY A 119 27.43 -10.73 -39.46
N PRO A 120 26.44 -10.11 -40.19
CA PRO A 120 24.97 -10.05 -39.88
C PRO A 120 23.92 -10.69 -40.88
N ASP A 121 22.70 -11.11 -40.44
CA ASP A 121 21.33 -10.76 -41.00
C ASP A 121 20.06 -11.26 -40.18
N ARG A 122 18.81 -10.87 -40.56
CA ARG A 122 17.72 -10.41 -39.66
C ARG A 122 16.47 -11.26 -39.27
N ASN A 123 16.15 -12.43 -39.83
CA ASN A 123 14.77 -13.00 -39.76
C ASN A 123 14.35 -13.72 -38.45
N ARG A 124 14.39 -13.07 -37.26
CA ARG A 124 14.07 -13.74 -35.96
C ARG A 124 13.25 -12.95 -34.91
N LEU A 125 12.73 -11.77 -35.24
CA LEU A 125 12.21 -10.83 -34.24
C LEU A 125 10.88 -11.26 -33.57
N ASP A 126 9.94 -11.83 -34.33
CA ASP A 126 8.56 -12.09 -33.88
C ASP A 126 8.47 -13.19 -32.81
N ASP A 127 9.30 -14.23 -32.91
CA ASP A 127 9.36 -15.33 -31.93
C ASP A 127 9.90 -14.86 -30.57
N LEU A 128 10.84 -13.92 -30.60
CA LEU A 128 11.42 -13.31 -29.40
C LEU A 128 10.43 -12.38 -28.70
N GLN A 129 9.64 -11.63 -29.47
CA GLN A 129 8.55 -10.82 -28.92
C GLN A 129 7.39 -11.71 -28.43
N ARG A 130 7.09 -12.84 -29.08
CA ARG A 130 6.15 -13.86 -28.55
C ARG A 130 6.62 -14.43 -27.21
N TYR A 131 7.90 -14.78 -27.08
CA TYR A 131 8.48 -15.21 -25.81
C TYR A 131 8.38 -14.12 -24.72
N ASN A 132 8.72 -12.87 -25.04
CA ASN A 132 8.59 -11.72 -24.13
C ASN A 132 7.15 -11.54 -23.62
N VAL A 133 6.15 -11.71 -24.49
CA VAL A 133 4.72 -11.63 -24.14
C VAL A 133 4.26 -12.79 -23.27
N PHE A 134 4.64 -14.03 -23.61
CA PHE A 134 4.27 -15.23 -22.81
C PHE A 134 4.91 -15.20 -21.42
N LYS A 135 6.19 -14.83 -21.35
CA LYS A 135 6.91 -14.60 -20.10
C LYS A 135 6.30 -13.47 -19.28
N GLY A 136 5.87 -12.38 -19.91
CA GLY A 136 5.17 -11.28 -19.25
C GLY A 136 3.91 -11.74 -18.54
N ALA A 137 3.07 -12.52 -19.23
CA ALA A 137 1.86 -13.11 -18.67
C ALA A 137 2.14 -14.05 -17.47
N ILE A 138 3.10 -14.98 -17.60
CA ILE A 138 3.41 -15.98 -16.56
C ILE A 138 4.09 -15.36 -15.34
N VAL A 139 5.00 -14.40 -15.54
CA VAL A 139 5.61 -13.65 -14.43
C VAL A 139 4.57 -12.81 -13.69
N ALA A 140 3.63 -12.19 -14.42
CA ALA A 140 2.55 -11.44 -13.79
C ALA A 140 1.58 -12.34 -13.00
N TYR A 141 1.31 -13.56 -13.47
CA TYR A 141 0.57 -14.58 -12.71
C TYR A 141 1.29 -14.97 -11.42
N ALA A 142 2.59 -15.25 -11.48
CA ALA A 142 3.39 -15.57 -10.31
C ALA A 142 3.42 -14.43 -9.28
N CYS A 143 3.54 -13.17 -9.75
CA CYS A 143 3.43 -11.99 -8.89
C CYS A 143 2.02 -11.84 -8.29
N ALA A 144 0.96 -12.28 -8.98
CA ALA A 144 -0.40 -12.30 -8.45
C ALA A 144 -0.58 -13.34 -7.33
N GLN A 145 -0.01 -14.53 -7.48
CA GLN A 145 -0.03 -15.58 -6.45
C GLN A 145 0.78 -15.16 -5.22
N VAL A 146 2.03 -14.71 -5.40
CA VAL A 146 2.88 -14.29 -4.26
C VAL A 146 2.35 -13.04 -3.54
N SER A 147 1.61 -12.17 -4.22
CA SER A 147 0.89 -11.04 -3.59
C SER A 147 -0.54 -11.38 -3.15
N SER A 148 -1.02 -12.61 -3.31
CA SER A 148 -2.39 -12.96 -2.94
C SER A 148 -2.52 -13.15 -1.44
N GLU A 149 -3.20 -12.20 -0.80
CA GLU A 149 -3.84 -12.40 0.50
C GLU A 149 -4.70 -13.70 0.45
N ASP A 150 -4.74 -14.49 1.53
CA ASP A 150 -5.61 -15.66 1.65
C ASP A 150 -7.08 -15.25 1.73
N ALA A 151 -8.02 -16.11 1.33
CA ALA A 151 -9.45 -15.79 1.35
C ALA A 151 -9.96 -15.37 2.75
N SER A 152 -9.51 -16.04 3.81
CA SER A 152 -9.87 -15.67 5.19
C SER A 152 -9.22 -14.36 5.63
N MET A 153 -7.97 -14.12 5.25
CA MET A 153 -7.26 -12.87 5.56
C MET A 153 -7.81 -11.66 4.78
N ARG A 154 -8.23 -11.84 3.52
CA ARG A 154 -9.00 -10.82 2.76
C ARG A 154 -10.28 -10.44 3.50
N GLN A 155 -11.03 -11.44 3.98
CA GLN A 155 -12.26 -11.21 4.72
C GLN A 155 -12.00 -10.43 6.02
N ILE A 156 -10.95 -10.78 6.77
CA ILE A 156 -10.52 -10.04 7.97
C ILE A 156 -10.13 -8.58 7.61
N ILE A 157 -9.42 -8.34 6.50
CA ILE A 157 -9.06 -6.99 6.04
C ILE A 157 -10.31 -6.18 5.64
N LEU A 158 -11.30 -6.81 5.00
CA LEU A 158 -12.59 -6.19 4.69
C LEU A 158 -13.41 -5.88 5.95
N GLU A 159 -13.38 -6.74 6.96
CA GLU A 159 -14.00 -6.51 8.27
C GLU A 159 -13.33 -5.36 9.03
N LEU A 160 -11.99 -5.26 8.98
CA LEU A 160 -11.21 -4.15 9.57
C LEU A 160 -11.53 -2.81 8.88
N HIS A 161 -11.58 -2.79 7.55
CA HIS A 161 -12.02 -1.61 6.79
C HIS A 161 -13.47 -1.23 7.11
N THR A 162 -14.37 -2.22 7.26
CA THR A 162 -15.77 -1.99 7.61
C THR A 162 -15.88 -1.36 9.00
N LEU A 163 -15.22 -1.92 10.01
CA LEU A 163 -15.17 -1.38 11.37
C LEU A 163 -14.62 0.05 11.42
N LYS A 164 -13.53 0.33 10.68
CA LYS A 164 -12.97 1.68 10.55
C LYS A 164 -14.00 2.67 9.98
N ASN A 165 -14.71 2.27 8.94
CA ASN A 165 -15.75 3.10 8.30
C ASN A 165 -16.96 3.30 9.22
N THR A 166 -17.40 2.29 9.96
CA THR A 166 -18.46 2.41 10.98
C THR A 166 -18.10 3.44 12.05
N ILE A 167 -16.86 3.41 12.55
CA ILE A 167 -16.39 4.33 13.60
C ILE A 167 -16.17 5.76 13.07
N ALA A 168 -15.78 5.94 11.81
CA ALA A 168 -15.78 7.24 11.14
C ALA A 168 -17.22 7.80 10.97
N GLY A 169 -18.18 6.94 10.65
CA GLY A 169 -19.61 7.28 10.63
C GLY A 169 -20.12 7.69 12.02
N LEU A 170 -19.76 6.94 13.06
CA LEU A 170 -20.08 7.25 14.45
C LEU A 170 -19.50 8.60 14.91
N LYS A 171 -18.23 8.92 14.57
CA LYS A 171 -17.66 10.26 14.83
C LYS A 171 -18.54 11.36 14.23
N THR A 172 -19.06 11.11 13.03
CA THR A 172 -19.89 12.08 12.29
C THR A 172 -21.27 12.24 12.93
N SER A 173 -21.97 11.15 13.32
CA SER A 173 -23.28 11.24 13.99
C SER A 173 -23.17 11.85 15.38
N LEU A 174 -22.13 11.50 16.14
CA LEU A 174 -21.94 11.93 17.52
C LEU A 174 -21.71 13.45 17.65
N PHE A 175 -20.93 14.04 16.73
CA PHE A 175 -20.62 15.47 16.76
C PHE A 175 -21.63 16.34 15.99
N LEU A 176 -22.28 15.84 14.92
CA LEU A 176 -23.24 16.63 14.14
C LEU A 176 -24.71 16.46 14.58
N LEU A 177 -25.11 15.24 14.97
CA LEU A 177 -26.50 14.91 15.33
C LEU A 177 -26.68 14.75 16.85
N GLY A 178 -25.61 14.35 17.55
CA GLY A 178 -25.67 14.05 18.98
C GLY A 178 -26.25 12.66 19.27
N GLU A 179 -26.08 11.72 18.36
CA GLU A 179 -26.65 10.36 18.42
C GLU A 179 -25.57 9.27 18.26
N SER A 180 -25.69 8.20 19.06
CA SER A 180 -24.91 6.96 18.90
C SER A 180 -25.80 5.84 18.37
N THR A 181 -25.59 5.41 17.12
CA THR A 181 -26.49 4.50 16.39
C THR A 181 -25.95 3.09 16.17
N SER A 182 -24.74 2.78 16.66
CA SER A 182 -24.08 1.50 16.38
C SER A 182 -23.25 0.95 17.54
N SER A 183 -23.48 -0.33 17.88
CA SER A 183 -22.59 -1.10 18.77
C SER A 183 -21.41 -1.64 17.97
N PHE A 184 -20.31 -0.88 17.95
CA PHE A 184 -19.05 -1.29 17.34
C PHE A 184 -18.35 -2.41 18.12
N ASN A 185 -18.66 -2.59 19.40
CA ASN A 185 -18.09 -3.65 20.24
C ASN A 185 -18.48 -5.05 19.74
N ASP A 186 -19.72 -5.26 19.31
CA ASP A 186 -20.17 -6.56 18.77
C ASP A 186 -19.51 -6.91 17.42
N VAL A 187 -19.14 -5.88 16.64
CA VAL A 187 -18.37 -6.04 15.40
C VAL A 187 -16.92 -6.39 15.73
N TRP A 188 -16.29 -5.67 16.66
CA TRP A 188 -14.92 -5.94 17.10
C TRP A 188 -14.77 -7.30 17.79
N LEU A 189 -15.73 -7.74 18.61
CA LEU A 189 -15.69 -9.05 19.27
C LEU A 189 -15.67 -10.20 18.25
N LYS A 190 -16.50 -10.12 17.19
CA LYS A 190 -16.51 -11.10 16.10
C LYS A 190 -15.19 -11.10 15.33
N LEU A 191 -14.69 -9.92 14.98
CA LEU A 191 -13.42 -9.74 14.27
C LEU A 191 -12.22 -10.25 15.11
N SER A 192 -12.20 -9.96 16.41
CA SER A 192 -11.19 -10.44 17.36
C SER A 192 -11.24 -11.96 17.57
N ASP A 193 -12.39 -12.61 17.36
CA ASP A 193 -12.48 -14.06 17.35
C ASP A 193 -12.01 -14.64 16.01
N HIS A 194 -12.40 -14.02 14.89
CA HIS A 194 -11.97 -14.37 13.53
C HIS A 194 -10.44 -14.32 13.37
N LEU A 195 -9.78 -13.29 13.91
CA LEU A 195 -8.31 -13.21 13.97
C LEU A 195 -7.68 -14.42 14.68
N LYS A 196 -8.30 -14.94 15.74
CA LYS A 196 -7.80 -16.11 16.49
C LYS A 196 -8.06 -17.41 15.78
N THR A 197 -9.20 -17.58 15.10
CA THR A 197 -9.53 -18.84 14.41
C THR A 197 -8.64 -19.08 13.19
N VAL A 198 -8.14 -18.01 12.54
CA VAL A 198 -7.12 -18.08 11.48
C VAL A 198 -5.67 -18.06 12.05
N GLY A 199 -5.52 -18.10 13.38
CA GLY A 199 -4.22 -18.23 14.05
C GLY A 199 -3.33 -16.98 14.06
N PHE A 200 -3.83 -15.83 13.61
CA PHE A 200 -3.07 -14.57 13.59
C PHE A 200 -2.85 -14.03 15.01
N SER A 201 -1.62 -13.60 15.31
CA SER A 201 -1.19 -13.27 16.68
C SER A 201 -0.53 -11.88 16.77
N ALA A 202 -1.35 -10.85 16.96
CA ALA A 202 -0.90 -9.50 17.36
C ALA A 202 -1.48 -9.08 18.72
N PRO A 203 -1.21 -9.84 19.82
CA PRO A 203 -1.95 -9.71 21.08
C PRO A 203 -1.90 -8.31 21.70
N ILE A 204 -0.76 -7.60 21.59
CA ILE A 204 -0.57 -6.24 22.12
C ILE A 204 -1.42 -5.22 21.35
N LEU A 205 -1.53 -5.37 20.02
CA LEU A 205 -2.30 -4.45 19.18
C LEU A 205 -3.80 -4.71 19.34
N VAL A 206 -4.21 -5.98 19.37
CA VAL A 206 -5.59 -6.39 19.63
C VAL A 206 -6.06 -5.97 21.04
N SER A 207 -5.23 -6.10 22.08
CA SER A 207 -5.58 -5.61 23.41
C SER A 207 -5.69 -4.08 23.44
N SER A 208 -4.74 -3.35 22.85
CA SER A 208 -4.76 -1.89 22.82
C SER A 208 -5.97 -1.32 22.06
N ILE A 209 -6.36 -1.93 20.93
CA ILE A 209 -7.58 -1.57 20.21
C ILE A 209 -8.82 -1.84 21.09
N THR A 210 -8.87 -2.98 21.78
CA THR A 210 -9.98 -3.32 22.69
C THR A 210 -10.12 -2.31 23.83
N GLU A 211 -9.01 -1.90 24.45
CA GLU A 211 -8.96 -0.86 25.49
C GLU A 211 -9.42 0.51 24.97
N GLN A 212 -9.04 0.88 23.75
CA GLN A 212 -9.49 2.13 23.13
C GLN A 212 -10.98 2.12 22.81
N LEU A 213 -11.53 1.02 22.31
CA LEU A 213 -12.97 0.89 22.05
C LEU A 213 -13.80 0.96 23.34
N ASN A 214 -13.34 0.30 24.41
CA ASN A 214 -13.98 0.40 25.73
C ASN A 214 -13.93 1.82 26.29
N SER A 215 -12.78 2.49 26.19
CA SER A 215 -12.59 3.89 26.62
C SER A 215 -13.47 4.86 25.82
N MET A 216 -13.55 4.65 24.50
CA MET A 216 -14.37 5.44 23.58
C MET A 216 -15.86 5.28 23.91
N ASN A 217 -16.33 4.06 24.16
CA ASN A 217 -17.71 3.81 24.57
C ASN A 217 -18.06 4.52 25.88
N SER A 218 -17.17 4.47 26.89
CA SER A 218 -17.38 5.18 28.16
C SER A 218 -17.51 6.70 27.97
N LEU A 219 -16.62 7.30 27.18
CA LEU A 219 -16.63 8.74 26.91
C LEU A 219 -17.80 9.17 26.00
N ILE A 220 -18.32 8.28 25.14
CA ILE A 220 -19.55 8.51 24.36
C ILE A 220 -20.74 8.65 25.32
N GLN A 221 -20.90 7.75 26.29
CA GLN A 221 -22.00 7.83 27.26
C GLN A 221 -21.89 9.09 28.14
N GLU A 222 -20.68 9.45 28.58
CA GLU A 222 -20.44 10.69 29.34
C GLU A 222 -20.79 11.94 28.52
N TYR A 223 -20.35 11.99 27.25
CA TYR A 223 -20.67 13.08 26.33
C TYR A 223 -22.16 13.22 26.05
N LEU A 224 -22.87 12.10 25.80
CA LEU A 224 -24.31 12.10 25.56
C LEU A 224 -25.06 12.62 26.81
N HIS A 225 -24.76 12.09 27.99
CA HIS A 225 -25.33 12.57 29.25
C HIS A 225 -25.05 14.07 29.45
N MET A 226 -23.85 14.56 29.17
CA MET A 226 -23.57 16.01 29.28
C MET A 226 -24.35 16.85 28.26
N LYS A 227 -24.58 16.36 27.04
CA LYS A 227 -25.43 17.07 26.07
C LYS A 227 -26.92 16.98 26.41
N GLU A 228 -27.36 15.98 27.16
CA GLU A 228 -28.69 15.94 27.77
C GLU A 228 -28.82 16.90 28.96
N SER A 229 -27.88 16.93 29.91
CA SER A 229 -27.82 17.91 30.99
C SER A 229 -27.65 19.37 30.50
N LEU A 230 -27.15 19.57 29.26
CA LEU A 230 -27.15 20.87 28.59
C LEU A 230 -28.54 21.23 28.01
N LYS A 231 -29.26 20.25 27.44
CA LYS A 231 -30.63 20.40 26.93
C LYS A 231 -31.65 20.62 28.05
N SER A 232 -31.49 19.95 29.20
CA SER A 232 -32.40 20.05 30.35
C SER A 232 -32.21 21.34 31.18
N GLY A 233 -31.06 21.99 31.06
CA GLY A 233 -30.70 23.19 31.81
C GLY A 233 -29.84 22.97 33.05
N GLU A 234 -29.65 21.72 33.50
CA GLU A 234 -28.91 21.36 34.72
C GLU A 234 -27.50 21.96 34.80
N LEU A 235 -26.78 22.05 33.67
CA LEU A 235 -25.44 22.65 33.66
C LEU A 235 -25.50 24.16 33.94
N TYR A 236 -26.52 24.85 33.43
CA TYR A 236 -26.76 26.27 33.74
C TYR A 236 -27.25 26.47 35.17
N ASP A 237 -28.07 25.55 35.70
CA ASP A 237 -28.48 25.55 37.11
C ASP A 237 -27.28 25.38 38.05
N LYS A 238 -26.37 24.44 37.76
CA LYS A 238 -25.11 24.23 38.50
C LYS A 238 -24.20 25.48 38.45
N ILE A 239 -24.05 26.11 37.28
CA ILE A 239 -23.29 27.36 37.15
C ILE A 239 -23.95 28.49 37.97
N ARG A 240 -25.28 28.62 37.91
CA ARG A 240 -26.04 29.62 38.69
C ARG A 240 -25.90 29.38 40.19
N GLU A 241 -25.92 28.13 40.65
CA GLU A 241 -25.71 27.79 42.06
C GLU A 241 -24.31 28.20 42.52
N ILE A 242 -23.27 27.90 41.74
CA ILE A 242 -21.89 28.32 42.04
C ILE A 242 -21.78 29.85 42.08
N ASP A 243 -22.39 30.56 41.13
CA ASP A 243 -22.43 32.04 41.15
C ASP A 243 -23.19 32.60 42.36
N GLN A 244 -24.28 31.95 42.79
CA GLN A 244 -25.02 32.31 44.02
C GLN A 244 -24.18 32.07 45.29
N GLN A 245 -23.43 30.96 45.36
CA GLN A 245 -22.50 30.69 46.46
C GLN A 245 -21.37 31.73 46.50
N ILE A 246 -20.78 32.07 45.35
CA ILE A 246 -19.76 33.12 45.21
C ILE A 246 -20.32 34.49 45.63
N ALA A 247 -21.52 34.86 45.18
CA ALA A 247 -22.18 36.12 45.53
C ALA A 247 -22.50 36.20 47.04
N SER A 248 -22.99 35.11 47.63
CA SER A 248 -23.24 35.00 49.07
C SER A 248 -21.97 35.19 49.90
N ILE A 249 -20.86 34.58 49.48
CA ILE A 249 -19.54 34.76 50.13
C ILE A 249 -19.06 36.22 49.96
N LYS A 250 -19.14 36.79 48.75
CA LYS A 250 -18.72 38.18 48.47
C LYS A 250 -19.60 39.23 49.16
N GLY A 251 -20.85 38.90 49.51
CA GLY A 251 -21.74 39.71 50.35
C GLY A 251 -21.60 39.48 51.86
N SER A 252 -20.76 38.53 52.29
CA SER A 252 -20.59 38.22 53.72
C SER A 252 -19.85 39.32 54.47
N LYS A 253 -20.21 39.55 55.73
CA LYS A 253 -19.54 40.53 56.60
C LYS A 253 -18.03 40.29 56.70
N ASP A 254 -17.62 39.02 56.72
CA ASP A 254 -16.22 38.62 56.85
C ASP A 254 -15.41 38.89 55.57
N TYR A 255 -16.03 38.79 54.38
CA TYR A 255 -15.40 39.22 53.12
C TYR A 255 -15.28 40.75 53.04
N CYS A 256 -16.32 41.49 53.46
CA CYS A 256 -16.27 42.94 53.56
C CYS A 256 -15.19 43.42 54.56
N LEU A 257 -15.04 42.73 55.70
CA LEU A 257 -13.97 42.98 56.67
C LEU A 257 -12.59 42.65 56.10
N LEU A 258 -12.43 41.55 55.36
CA LEU A 258 -11.20 41.21 54.66
C LEU A 258 -10.78 42.32 53.68
N LYS A 259 -11.70 42.77 52.80
CA LYS A 259 -11.38 43.80 51.81
C LYS A 259 -11.17 45.18 52.43
N SER A 260 -11.94 45.56 53.45
CA SER A 260 -11.63 46.74 54.26
C SER A 260 -10.25 46.65 54.94
N CYS A 261 -9.84 45.49 55.44
CA CYS A 261 -8.50 45.31 56.02
C CYS A 261 -7.40 45.40 54.95
N GLU A 262 -7.62 44.89 53.74
CA GLU A 262 -6.69 45.03 52.61
C GLU A 262 -6.55 46.49 52.17
N GLU A 263 -7.66 47.24 52.10
CA GLU A 263 -7.72 48.66 51.74
C GLU A 263 -7.03 49.55 52.79
N ASP A 264 -7.31 49.35 54.08
CA ASP A 264 -6.61 49.97 55.21
C ASP A 264 -5.10 49.69 55.12
N LEU A 265 -4.73 48.42 54.95
CA LEU A 265 -3.34 48.00 54.90
C LEU A 265 -2.63 48.58 53.66
N ASN A 266 -3.31 48.67 52.53
CA ASN A 266 -2.79 49.31 51.32
C ASN A 266 -2.63 50.82 51.49
N SER A 267 -3.56 51.49 52.16
CA SER A 267 -3.47 52.91 52.50
C SER A 267 -2.23 53.19 53.39
N ILE A 268 -1.96 52.32 54.37
CA ILE A 268 -0.72 52.40 55.18
C ILE A 268 0.53 52.11 54.32
N LYS A 269 0.48 51.13 53.39
CA LYS A 269 1.60 50.86 52.44
C LYS A 269 1.89 52.09 51.55
N GLU A 270 0.86 52.83 51.11
CA GLU A 270 1.04 54.05 50.33
C GLU A 270 1.55 55.23 51.15
N ALA A 271 1.07 55.42 52.38
CA ALA A 271 1.64 56.43 53.29
C ALA A 271 3.14 56.20 53.50
N GLU A 272 3.59 54.95 53.66
CA GLU A 272 5.01 54.59 53.72
C GLU A 272 5.77 54.86 52.41
N ARG A 273 5.15 54.64 51.25
CA ARG A 273 5.74 54.97 49.93
C ARG A 273 5.91 56.48 49.78
N LEU A 274 4.90 57.27 50.15
CA LEU A 274 4.93 58.73 50.09
C LEU A 274 5.99 59.33 51.04
N ARG A 275 6.05 58.88 52.30
CA ARG A 275 7.11 59.29 53.25
C ARG A 275 8.50 58.90 52.77
N GLY A 276 8.64 57.75 52.11
CA GLY A 276 9.85 57.35 51.40
C GLY A 276 10.28 58.35 50.34
N LYS A 277 9.38 58.68 49.40
CA LYS A 277 9.65 59.61 48.29
C LYS A 277 10.16 60.97 48.78
N VAL A 278 9.56 61.53 49.83
CA VAL A 278 9.97 62.81 50.45
C VAL A 278 11.41 62.77 50.98
N LYS A 279 11.95 61.58 51.29
CA LYS A 279 13.32 61.37 51.78
C LYS A 279 14.23 60.67 50.75
N GLY A 280 13.88 60.71 49.46
CA GLY A 280 14.68 60.11 48.39
C GLY A 280 14.76 58.59 48.41
N LYS A 281 13.83 57.91 49.09
CA LYS A 281 13.78 56.44 49.23
C LYS A 281 12.54 55.88 48.54
N THR A 282 12.59 54.61 48.12
CA THR A 282 11.42 53.91 47.56
C THR A 282 10.29 53.72 48.57
N ARG A 283 10.61 53.71 49.88
CA ARG A 283 9.68 53.57 50.99
C ARG A 283 10.35 53.99 52.31
N GLU A 284 9.58 54.55 53.24
CA GLU A 284 9.96 54.69 54.65
C GLU A 284 8.90 54.01 55.51
N TYR A 285 9.31 53.05 56.35
CA TYR A 285 8.40 52.32 57.23
C TYR A 285 8.05 53.12 58.49
N PHE A 286 6.82 52.95 58.99
CA PHE A 286 6.45 53.49 60.29
C PHE A 286 7.29 52.86 61.43
N PRO A 287 7.76 53.65 62.43
CA PRO A 287 8.59 53.15 63.53
C PRO A 287 7.92 52.03 64.33
N LYS A 288 8.73 51.13 64.93
CA LYS A 288 8.21 50.16 65.91
C LYS A 288 7.57 50.91 67.08
N GLY A 289 6.33 50.56 67.42
CA GLY A 289 5.55 51.20 68.48
C GLY A 289 4.72 52.43 68.06
N SER A 290 4.75 52.86 66.79
CA SER A 290 3.83 53.91 66.33
C SER A 290 2.40 53.36 66.10
N PRO A 291 1.33 54.17 66.21
CA PRO A 291 -0.04 53.71 66.03
C PRO A 291 -0.30 53.06 64.67
N GLU A 292 0.25 53.64 63.61
CA GLU A 292 0.12 53.12 62.24
C GLU A 292 0.88 51.80 62.08
N ARG A 293 1.98 51.60 62.81
CA ARG A 293 2.74 50.35 62.79
C ARG A 293 2.01 49.22 63.53
N LEU A 294 1.37 49.53 64.67
CA LEU A 294 0.52 48.58 65.40
C LEU A 294 -0.67 48.17 64.54
N ARG A 295 -1.44 49.16 64.05
CA ARG A 295 -2.57 48.94 63.13
C ARG A 295 -2.19 48.11 61.90
N LYS A 296 -1.01 48.36 61.32
CA LYS A 296 -0.49 47.59 60.17
C LYS A 296 -0.24 46.11 60.48
N ASP A 297 0.16 45.78 61.70
CA ASP A 297 0.41 44.39 62.10
C ASP A 297 -0.90 43.70 62.52
N GLU A 298 -1.83 44.38 63.20
CA GLU A 298 -3.23 43.93 63.40
C GLU A 298 -3.92 43.57 62.07
N LEU A 299 -3.79 44.43 61.06
CA LEU A 299 -4.45 44.24 59.76
C LEU A 299 -3.94 42.99 59.03
N LYS A 300 -2.64 42.65 59.18
CA LYS A 300 -2.11 41.40 58.61
C LYS A 300 -2.66 40.17 59.32
N GLU A 301 -2.77 40.22 60.64
CA GLU A 301 -3.31 39.10 61.43
C GLU A 301 -4.78 38.84 61.06
N ASN A 302 -5.58 39.91 60.92
CA ASN A 302 -6.95 39.81 60.43
C ASN A 302 -7.04 39.29 58.98
N ILE A 303 -6.18 39.75 58.07
CA ILE A 303 -6.14 39.23 56.69
C ILE A 303 -5.76 37.75 56.65
N GLU A 304 -4.70 37.33 57.37
CA GLU A 304 -4.25 35.93 57.39
C GLU A 304 -5.32 35.03 58.01
N ARG A 305 -6.05 35.51 59.04
CA ARG A 305 -7.22 34.83 59.63
C ARG A 305 -8.39 34.68 58.66
N LEU A 306 -8.62 35.65 57.77
CA LEU A 306 -9.76 35.67 56.83
C LEU A 306 -9.42 35.08 55.44
N LYS A 307 -8.14 34.76 55.19
CA LYS A 307 -7.57 34.22 53.94
C LYS A 307 -8.26 32.96 53.39
N TYR A 308 -8.88 32.16 54.25
CA TYR A 308 -9.68 30.99 53.82
C TYR A 308 -10.84 31.36 52.89
N ILE A 309 -11.36 32.59 52.99
CA ILE A 309 -12.47 33.08 52.17
C ILE A 309 -12.03 33.20 50.70
N GLU A 310 -10.85 33.74 50.44
CA GLU A 310 -10.30 33.82 49.07
C GLU A 310 -10.02 32.44 48.47
N ILE A 311 -9.50 31.51 49.29
CA ILE A 311 -9.27 30.12 48.87
C ILE A 311 -10.60 29.46 48.49
N LYS A 312 -11.66 29.67 49.29
CA LYS A 312 -13.00 29.14 49.00
C LYS A 312 -13.59 29.75 47.73
N VAL A 313 -13.52 31.07 47.55
CA VAL A 313 -13.98 31.74 46.32
C VAL A 313 -13.24 31.19 45.10
N ARG A 314 -11.91 31.07 45.15
CA ARG A 314 -11.11 30.53 44.05
C ARG A 314 -11.50 29.09 43.71
N SER A 315 -11.69 28.22 44.71
CA SER A 315 -12.12 26.83 44.47
C SER A 315 -13.50 26.72 43.81
N LEU A 316 -14.39 27.69 44.03
CA LEU A 316 -15.69 27.78 43.36
C LEU A 316 -15.54 28.30 41.92
N GLU A 317 -14.69 29.32 41.70
CA GLU A 317 -14.38 29.86 40.38
C GLU A 317 -13.70 28.78 39.48
N GLU A 318 -12.75 28.01 40.02
CA GLU A 318 -12.16 26.81 39.37
C GLU A 318 -13.20 25.72 39.09
N SER A 319 -14.18 25.54 39.98
CA SER A 319 -15.25 24.54 39.78
C SER A 319 -16.22 24.95 38.68
N LYS A 320 -16.54 26.24 38.56
CA LYS A 320 -17.30 26.80 37.45
C LYS A 320 -16.57 26.65 36.12
N GLU A 321 -15.25 26.89 36.09
CA GLU A 321 -14.44 26.68 34.88
C GLU A 321 -14.42 25.20 34.45
N LYS A 322 -14.35 24.26 35.40
CA LYS A 322 -14.44 22.81 35.11
C LYS A 322 -15.80 22.43 34.51
N VAL A 323 -16.90 22.98 34.99
CA VAL A 323 -18.25 22.75 34.44
C VAL A 323 -18.43 23.37 33.04
N LEU A 324 -17.83 24.54 32.79
CA LEU A 324 -17.86 25.18 31.47
C LEU A 324 -17.03 24.40 30.43
N ASN A 325 -15.89 23.83 30.83
CA ASN A 325 -14.97 23.14 29.92
C ASN A 325 -15.20 21.61 29.82
N SER A 326 -16.10 21.00 30.60
CA SER A 326 -16.24 19.54 30.67
C SER A 326 -16.58 18.90 29.32
N ILE A 327 -17.58 19.46 28.61
CA ILE A 327 -17.99 19.00 27.27
C ILE A 327 -16.81 19.09 26.29
N LEU A 328 -16.13 20.23 26.23
CA LEU A 328 -15.00 20.46 25.33
C LEU A 328 -13.80 19.53 25.62
N ASN A 329 -13.60 19.16 26.89
CA ASN A 329 -12.54 18.23 27.29
C ASN A 329 -12.86 16.78 26.89
N VAL A 330 -14.13 16.35 26.97
CA VAL A 330 -14.56 15.03 26.49
C VAL A 330 -14.60 14.99 24.96
N GLU A 331 -15.03 16.05 24.28
CA GLU A 331 -14.96 16.19 22.82
C GLU A 331 -13.52 15.98 22.31
N LYS A 332 -12.53 16.69 22.88
CA LYS A 332 -11.10 16.52 22.54
C LYS A 332 -10.57 15.11 22.86
N SER A 333 -11.03 14.50 23.96
CA SER A 333 -10.62 13.15 24.37
C SER A 333 -11.16 12.08 23.41
N LEU A 334 -12.40 12.24 22.95
CA LEU A 334 -13.01 11.42 21.90
C LEU A 334 -12.29 11.58 20.56
N GLU A 335 -11.99 12.81 20.12
CA GLU A 335 -11.21 13.04 18.90
C GLU A 335 -9.84 12.36 18.93
N SER A 336 -9.14 12.43 20.07
CA SER A 336 -7.86 11.75 20.30
C SER A 336 -7.97 10.22 20.22
N LEU A 337 -9.09 9.63 20.65
CA LEU A 337 -9.34 8.19 20.53
C LEU A 337 -9.73 7.79 19.10
N PHE A 338 -10.58 8.56 18.41
CA PHE A 338 -10.94 8.29 17.01
C PHE A 338 -9.70 8.27 16.09
N LEU A 339 -8.75 9.18 16.31
CA LEU A 339 -7.48 9.22 15.56
C LEU A 339 -6.60 8.00 15.87
N ARG A 340 -6.29 7.75 17.16
CA ARG A 340 -5.44 6.61 17.57
C ARG A 340 -6.01 5.26 17.15
N PHE A 341 -7.32 5.10 17.20
CA PHE A 341 -8.01 3.90 16.72
C PHE A 341 -7.85 3.73 15.20
N SER A 342 -8.08 4.80 14.43
CA SER A 342 -7.88 4.78 12.96
C SER A 342 -6.47 4.37 12.58
N ASP A 343 -5.46 4.83 13.32
CA ASP A 343 -4.06 4.53 13.04
C ASP A 343 -3.71 3.08 13.42
N GLN A 344 -4.12 2.62 14.61
CA GLN A 344 -3.91 1.23 15.04
C GLN A 344 -4.59 0.20 14.13
N VAL A 345 -5.78 0.50 13.59
CA VAL A 345 -6.44 -0.39 12.62
C VAL A 345 -5.68 -0.47 11.30
N ASN A 346 -5.00 0.59 10.85
CA ASN A 346 -4.17 0.51 9.64
C ASN A 346 -2.94 -0.38 9.89
N ILE A 347 -2.26 -0.20 11.03
CA ILE A 347 -1.14 -1.06 11.44
C ILE A 347 -1.58 -2.53 11.52
N LEU A 348 -2.78 -2.80 12.03
CA LEU A 348 -3.34 -4.16 12.09
C LEU A 348 -3.65 -4.72 10.69
N ILE A 349 -4.22 -3.92 9.79
CA ILE A 349 -4.45 -4.32 8.39
C ILE A 349 -3.13 -4.69 7.70
N ASP A 350 -2.09 -3.88 7.87
CA ASP A 350 -0.81 -4.12 7.21
C ASP A 350 -0.06 -5.33 7.82
N GLN A 351 -0.14 -5.56 9.13
CA GLN A 351 0.37 -6.80 9.75
C GLN A 351 -0.39 -8.06 9.29
N VAL A 352 -1.72 -7.97 9.12
CA VAL A 352 -2.52 -9.09 8.57
C VAL A 352 -2.13 -9.39 7.12
N ARG A 353 -1.78 -8.37 6.32
CA ARG A 353 -1.24 -8.56 4.97
C ARG A 353 0.12 -9.26 4.96
N GLU A 354 1.07 -8.78 5.77
CA GLU A 354 2.41 -9.36 5.87
C GLU A 354 2.32 -10.85 6.21
N TYR A 355 1.62 -11.19 7.31
CA TYR A 355 1.37 -12.58 7.70
C TYR A 355 0.67 -13.39 6.59
N SER A 356 -0.28 -12.78 5.87
CA SER A 356 -0.95 -13.47 4.77
C SER A 356 -0.04 -13.75 3.56
N MET A 357 1.02 -12.96 3.33
CA MET A 357 2.01 -13.20 2.28
C MET A 357 3.11 -14.20 2.71
N GLU A 358 3.20 -14.49 4.01
CA GLU A 358 3.99 -15.59 4.58
C GLU A 358 3.23 -16.93 4.54
N GLN A 359 1.92 -16.92 4.81
CA GLN A 359 1.07 -18.13 4.77
C GLN A 359 0.56 -18.51 3.38
N ALA A 360 0.76 -17.67 2.36
CA ALA A 360 0.32 -17.93 1.00
C ALA A 360 0.93 -19.23 0.44
N GLY A 361 0.11 -20.06 -0.20
CA GLY A 361 0.58 -21.26 -0.89
C GLY A 361 1.61 -20.92 -1.97
N GLY A 362 2.69 -21.69 -2.05
CA GLY A 362 3.74 -21.52 -3.06
C GLY A 362 3.20 -21.67 -4.50
N LEU A 363 3.97 -21.17 -5.46
CA LEU A 363 3.55 -21.06 -6.86
C LEU A 363 2.98 -22.37 -7.43
N ASN A 364 1.76 -22.29 -7.97
CA ASN A 364 1.11 -23.38 -8.69
C ASN A 364 0.76 -22.93 -10.12
N PHE A 365 1.31 -23.63 -11.11
CA PHE A 365 1.08 -23.35 -12.54
C PHE A 365 0.12 -24.34 -13.23
N GLU A 366 -0.58 -25.23 -12.52
CA GLU A 366 -1.55 -26.19 -13.09
C GLU A 366 -2.64 -25.52 -13.95
N SER A 367 -3.03 -24.29 -13.62
CA SER A 367 -4.00 -23.50 -14.39
C SER A 367 -3.43 -22.96 -15.72
N ILE A 368 -2.12 -23.08 -15.98
CA ILE A 368 -1.46 -22.55 -17.18
C ILE A 368 -0.93 -23.69 -18.06
N GLN A 369 -1.52 -23.85 -19.24
CA GLN A 369 -1.11 -24.82 -20.23
C GLN A 369 -0.35 -24.14 -21.38
N CYS A 370 0.93 -24.44 -21.48
CA CYS A 370 1.83 -23.92 -22.51
C CYS A 370 1.96 -24.89 -23.68
N SER A 371 1.88 -24.37 -24.90
CA SER A 371 2.26 -25.06 -26.13
C SER A 371 3.05 -24.09 -27.00
N LYS A 372 3.91 -24.60 -27.91
CA LYS A 372 4.95 -23.81 -28.59
C LYS A 372 4.52 -22.43 -29.11
N ASN A 373 3.31 -22.31 -29.65
CA ASN A 373 2.80 -21.04 -30.21
C ASN A 373 1.62 -20.42 -29.43
N LYS A 374 1.16 -21.04 -28.32
CA LYS A 374 -0.11 -20.69 -27.65
C LYS A 374 -0.06 -20.94 -26.14
N LEU A 375 -0.29 -19.89 -25.36
CA LEU A 375 -0.53 -19.92 -23.91
C LEU A 375 -2.05 -19.98 -23.64
N SER A 376 -2.55 -21.08 -23.08
CA SER A 376 -3.94 -21.23 -22.65
C SER A 376 -4.04 -21.37 -21.13
N VAL A 377 -5.11 -20.81 -20.55
CA VAL A 377 -5.37 -20.84 -19.11
C VAL A 377 -6.61 -21.67 -18.87
N SER A 378 -6.47 -22.75 -18.10
CA SER A 378 -7.60 -23.51 -17.58
C SER A 378 -8.13 -22.81 -16.33
N LEU A 379 -9.45 -22.77 -16.17
CA LEU A 379 -10.11 -21.89 -15.20
C LEU A 379 -11.06 -22.70 -14.30
N PRO A 380 -10.58 -23.37 -13.24
CA PRO A 380 -11.35 -24.37 -12.49
C PRO A 380 -12.63 -23.84 -11.80
N SER A 381 -12.69 -22.54 -11.53
CA SER A 381 -13.82 -21.84 -10.89
C SER A 381 -14.77 -21.15 -11.89
N ALA A 382 -14.51 -21.25 -13.20
CA ALA A 382 -15.23 -20.49 -14.22
C ALA A 382 -16.26 -21.34 -14.99
N SER A 383 -17.24 -20.66 -15.57
CA SER A 383 -18.12 -21.27 -16.57
C SER A 383 -17.35 -21.55 -17.88
N LYS A 384 -17.76 -22.56 -18.65
CA LYS A 384 -17.17 -22.85 -19.98
C LYS A 384 -17.22 -21.63 -20.92
N ALA A 385 -18.26 -20.80 -20.78
CA ALA A 385 -18.41 -19.56 -21.53
C ALA A 385 -17.36 -18.51 -21.14
N GLU A 386 -17.06 -18.34 -19.85
CA GLU A 386 -15.94 -17.51 -19.38
C GLU A 386 -14.60 -18.07 -19.82
N GLU A 387 -14.36 -19.38 -19.68
CA GLU A 387 -13.07 -19.99 -20.04
C GLU A 387 -12.77 -19.79 -21.52
N MET A 388 -13.76 -19.99 -22.39
CA MET A 388 -13.65 -19.70 -23.82
C MET A 388 -13.43 -18.21 -24.08
N TYR A 389 -14.21 -17.32 -23.46
CA TYR A 389 -14.11 -15.88 -23.67
C TYR A 389 -12.76 -15.32 -23.22
N TYR A 390 -12.29 -15.75 -22.04
CA TYR A 390 -11.01 -15.35 -21.46
C TYR A 390 -9.83 -15.76 -22.34
N ASN A 391 -9.76 -17.03 -22.76
CA ASN A 391 -8.68 -17.51 -23.62
C ASN A 391 -8.71 -16.80 -24.99
N LEU A 392 -9.90 -16.60 -25.57
CA LEU A 392 -10.06 -15.86 -26.82
C LEU A 392 -9.62 -14.40 -26.71
N PHE A 393 -9.91 -13.75 -25.59
CA PHE A 393 -9.45 -12.39 -25.28
C PHE A 393 -7.94 -12.35 -25.09
N LEU A 394 -7.37 -13.28 -24.32
CA LEU A 394 -5.93 -13.41 -24.09
C LEU A 394 -5.16 -13.61 -25.39
N HIS A 395 -5.59 -14.53 -26.27
CA HIS A 395 -4.91 -14.76 -27.55
C HIS A 395 -4.97 -13.53 -28.46
N THR A 396 -6.14 -12.89 -28.60
CA THR A 396 -6.28 -11.70 -29.43
C THR A 396 -5.44 -10.53 -28.87
N LEU A 397 -5.40 -10.35 -27.55
CA LEU A 397 -4.53 -9.39 -26.88
C LEU A 397 -3.04 -9.68 -27.18
N MET A 398 -2.60 -10.94 -27.07
CA MET A 398 -1.22 -11.33 -27.36
C MET A 398 -0.85 -11.11 -28.84
N GLU A 399 -1.73 -11.45 -29.78
CA GLU A 399 -1.52 -11.23 -31.22
C GLU A 399 -1.31 -9.73 -31.53
N HIS A 400 -2.15 -8.86 -30.97
CA HIS A 400 -1.98 -7.40 -31.11
C HIS A 400 -0.68 -6.90 -30.47
N VAL A 401 -0.27 -7.43 -29.32
CA VAL A 401 0.97 -7.01 -28.62
C VAL A 401 2.24 -7.55 -29.28
N ILE A 402 2.19 -8.71 -29.93
CA ILE A 402 3.32 -9.22 -30.72
C ILE A 402 3.60 -8.27 -31.89
N VAL A 403 2.56 -7.79 -32.59
CA VAL A 403 2.71 -6.84 -33.71
C VAL A 403 3.05 -5.41 -33.25
N ASN A 404 2.47 -4.94 -32.14
CA ASN A 404 2.57 -3.52 -31.71
C ASN A 404 3.55 -3.28 -30.55
N ASN A 405 4.29 -4.29 -30.12
CA ASN A 405 5.15 -4.34 -28.93
C ASN A 405 4.48 -4.12 -27.55
N ALA A 406 3.41 -3.34 -27.43
CA ALA A 406 2.56 -3.20 -26.25
C ALA A 406 1.21 -2.53 -26.59
N ILE A 407 0.24 -2.64 -25.68
CA ILE A 407 -0.97 -1.80 -25.73
C ILE A 407 -0.65 -0.38 -25.29
N THR A 408 -0.72 0.57 -26.22
CA THR A 408 -0.34 1.98 -25.99
C THR A 408 -1.52 2.91 -25.70
N ASN A 409 -2.74 2.54 -26.10
CA ASN A 409 -3.90 3.42 -26.04
C ASN A 409 -5.24 2.66 -25.84
N ASN A 410 -6.33 3.41 -25.59
CA ASN A 410 -7.66 2.83 -25.39
C ASN A 410 -8.27 2.24 -26.67
N GLU A 411 -7.88 2.75 -27.85
CA GLU A 411 -8.45 2.36 -29.14
C GLU A 411 -8.04 0.92 -29.51
N MET A 412 -6.77 0.56 -29.28
CA MET A 412 -6.29 -0.82 -29.38
C MET A 412 -7.13 -1.78 -28.53
N ILE A 413 -7.44 -1.42 -27.28
CA ILE A 413 -8.29 -2.24 -26.40
C ILE A 413 -9.73 -2.35 -26.92
N LEU A 414 -10.31 -1.26 -27.43
CA LEU A 414 -11.67 -1.29 -27.98
C LEU A 414 -11.72 -2.12 -29.28
N ASN A 415 -10.66 -2.10 -30.09
CA ASN A 415 -10.54 -2.93 -31.29
C ASN A 415 -10.43 -4.42 -30.93
N ILE A 416 -9.57 -4.79 -29.96
CA ILE A 416 -9.49 -6.16 -29.41
C ILE A 416 -10.85 -6.58 -28.84
N LEU A 417 -11.54 -5.72 -28.10
CA LEU A 417 -12.86 -6.02 -27.52
C LEU A 417 -13.94 -6.26 -28.58
N VAL A 418 -13.92 -5.50 -29.69
CA VAL A 418 -14.80 -5.70 -30.84
C VAL A 418 -14.48 -7.01 -31.56
N GLU A 419 -13.20 -7.28 -31.82
CA GLU A 419 -12.74 -8.49 -32.50
C GLU A 419 -13.09 -9.76 -31.69
N VAL A 420 -12.81 -9.76 -30.38
CA VAL A 420 -13.18 -10.83 -29.45
C VAL A 420 -14.70 -10.95 -29.33
N GLY A 421 -15.43 -9.83 -29.28
CA GLY A 421 -16.90 -9.83 -29.24
C GLY A 421 -17.55 -10.41 -30.51
N GLN A 422 -16.92 -10.25 -31.67
CA GLN A 422 -17.32 -10.90 -32.93
C GLN A 422 -16.96 -12.39 -32.94
N LYS A 423 -15.70 -12.74 -32.65
CA LYS A 423 -15.23 -14.14 -32.59
C LYS A 423 -16.04 -14.97 -31.58
N PHE A 424 -16.35 -14.41 -30.40
CA PHE A 424 -17.18 -15.08 -29.39
C PHE A 424 -18.66 -15.12 -29.77
N GLY A 425 -19.22 -14.02 -30.30
CA GLY A 425 -20.62 -13.97 -30.71
C GLY A 425 -21.02 -14.95 -31.83
N ALA A 426 -20.04 -15.65 -32.42
CA ALA A 426 -20.25 -16.73 -33.38
C ALA A 426 -20.18 -18.15 -32.77
N SER A 427 -19.84 -18.30 -31.48
CA SER A 427 -19.74 -19.60 -30.80
C SER A 427 -21.07 -20.08 -30.22
N GLU A 428 -21.18 -21.38 -29.94
CA GLU A 428 -22.33 -21.96 -29.24
C GLU A 428 -22.36 -21.53 -27.77
N GLU A 429 -21.21 -21.41 -27.14
CA GLU A 429 -21.04 -20.93 -25.76
C GLU A 429 -21.64 -19.53 -25.55
N SER A 430 -21.59 -18.66 -26.57
CA SER A 430 -22.21 -17.33 -26.50
C SER A 430 -23.72 -17.35 -26.34
N LYS A 431 -24.39 -18.48 -26.63
CA LYS A 431 -25.84 -18.68 -26.50
C LYS A 431 -26.25 -19.14 -25.10
N SER A 432 -25.30 -19.46 -24.21
CA SER A 432 -25.61 -19.78 -22.81
C SER A 432 -26.04 -18.52 -22.04
N GLN A 433 -26.61 -18.71 -20.85
CA GLN A 433 -27.01 -17.60 -19.97
C GLN A 433 -25.80 -16.74 -19.57
N GLU A 434 -24.67 -17.39 -19.29
CA GLU A 434 -23.37 -16.79 -19.00
C GLU A 434 -22.80 -16.09 -20.24
N GLY A 435 -22.84 -16.74 -21.41
CA GLY A 435 -22.39 -16.17 -22.69
C GLY A 435 -23.12 -14.89 -23.09
N GLN A 436 -24.44 -14.85 -22.89
CA GLN A 436 -25.24 -13.64 -23.10
C GLN A 436 -24.92 -12.55 -22.06
N LEU A 437 -24.62 -12.91 -20.81
CA LEU A 437 -24.23 -11.95 -19.77
C LEU A 437 -22.84 -11.35 -20.04
N ILE A 438 -21.87 -12.17 -20.46
CA ILE A 438 -20.54 -11.73 -20.95
C ILE A 438 -20.72 -10.72 -22.10
N LEU A 439 -21.52 -11.07 -23.11
CA LEU A 439 -21.81 -10.17 -24.24
C LEU A 439 -22.53 -8.89 -23.81
N LYS A 440 -23.47 -8.95 -22.85
CA LYS A 440 -24.17 -7.76 -22.32
C LYS A 440 -23.18 -6.80 -21.65
N THR A 441 -22.38 -7.27 -20.69
CA THR A 441 -21.45 -6.43 -19.91
C THR A 441 -20.33 -5.86 -20.80
N THR A 442 -19.78 -6.64 -21.72
CA THR A 442 -18.71 -6.18 -22.63
C THR A 442 -19.22 -5.19 -23.67
N ARG A 443 -20.44 -5.37 -24.20
CA ARG A 443 -21.11 -4.38 -25.08
C ARG A 443 -21.46 -3.09 -24.33
N GLY A 444 -21.96 -3.18 -23.10
CA GLY A 444 -22.24 -2.01 -22.26
C GLY A 444 -20.97 -1.21 -21.94
N TYR A 445 -19.85 -1.89 -21.66
CA TYR A 445 -18.56 -1.24 -21.48
C TYR A 445 -18.09 -0.51 -22.75
N TYR A 446 -18.23 -1.13 -23.93
CA TYR A 446 -17.94 -0.49 -25.21
C TYR A 446 -18.86 0.73 -25.47
N ALA A 447 -20.16 0.60 -25.18
CA ALA A 447 -21.13 1.69 -25.31
C ALA A 447 -20.80 2.87 -24.37
N TYR A 448 -20.43 2.58 -23.13
CA TYR A 448 -19.95 3.57 -22.17
C TYR A 448 -18.66 4.27 -22.65
N LYS A 449 -17.65 3.52 -23.08
CA LYS A 449 -16.38 4.11 -23.59
C LYS A 449 -16.55 4.89 -24.90
N THR A 450 -17.58 4.61 -25.68
CA THR A 450 -17.94 5.37 -26.90
C THR A 450 -19.00 6.45 -26.66
N GLY A 451 -19.36 6.75 -25.41
CA GLY A 451 -20.29 7.83 -25.03
C GLY A 451 -21.76 7.56 -25.39
N ARG A 452 -22.11 6.33 -25.75
CA ARG A 452 -23.48 5.89 -26.09
C ARG A 452 -24.31 5.58 -24.86
N GLU A 453 -23.67 5.13 -23.78
CA GLU A 453 -24.29 4.86 -22.48
C GLU A 453 -23.59 5.66 -21.37
N LYS A 454 -24.32 6.03 -20.31
CA LYS A 454 -23.78 6.82 -19.18
C LYS A 454 -23.09 5.97 -18.12
N SER A 455 -23.39 4.67 -18.09
CA SER A 455 -22.97 3.70 -17.08
C SER A 455 -23.19 2.29 -17.63
N PHE A 456 -22.43 1.32 -17.13
CA PHE A 456 -22.59 -0.10 -17.42
C PHE A 456 -22.44 -0.90 -16.10
N GLU A 457 -22.90 -2.15 -16.09
CA GLU A 457 -22.87 -3.01 -14.91
C GLU A 457 -21.96 -4.23 -15.13
N ILE A 458 -21.19 -4.58 -14.10
CA ILE A 458 -20.45 -5.84 -13.98
C ILE A 458 -21.25 -6.73 -13.03
N PRO A 459 -21.51 -8.01 -13.35
CA PRO A 459 -22.26 -8.89 -12.47
C PRO A 459 -21.49 -9.16 -11.17
N SER A 460 -22.02 -8.67 -10.04
CA SER A 460 -21.50 -8.96 -8.70
C SER A 460 -21.91 -10.36 -8.25
N GLY A 461 -20.96 -11.18 -7.80
CA GLY A 461 -21.22 -12.53 -7.31
C GLY A 461 -21.51 -13.59 -8.38
N GLN A 462 -21.35 -13.26 -9.66
CA GLN A 462 -21.39 -14.20 -10.79
C GLN A 462 -20.27 -13.85 -11.79
N LEU A 463 -19.74 -14.86 -12.46
CA LEU A 463 -18.68 -14.76 -13.48
C LEU A 463 -17.38 -14.08 -12.96
N PRO A 464 -16.63 -14.74 -12.04
CA PRO A 464 -15.43 -14.17 -11.43
C PRO A 464 -14.28 -13.92 -12.41
N VAL A 465 -14.20 -14.67 -13.52
CA VAL A 465 -13.18 -14.41 -14.56
C VAL A 465 -13.61 -13.23 -15.44
N LEU A 466 -14.91 -13.06 -15.70
CA LEU A 466 -15.40 -11.83 -16.35
C LEU A 466 -15.07 -10.59 -15.50
N GLN A 467 -15.22 -10.64 -14.18
CA GLN A 467 -14.84 -9.54 -13.28
C GLN A 467 -13.34 -9.20 -13.39
N ALA A 468 -12.46 -10.20 -13.54
CA ALA A 468 -11.04 -10.01 -13.77
C ALA A 468 -10.75 -9.34 -15.13
N ILE A 469 -11.38 -9.79 -16.22
CA ILE A 469 -11.28 -9.17 -17.56
C ILE A 469 -11.76 -7.72 -17.52
N MET A 470 -12.91 -7.46 -16.89
CA MET A 470 -13.46 -6.10 -16.78
C MET A 470 -12.54 -5.18 -15.97
N SER A 471 -11.94 -5.69 -14.90
CA SER A 471 -10.98 -4.93 -14.08
C SER A 471 -9.73 -4.56 -14.87
N PHE A 472 -9.17 -5.50 -15.64
CA PHE A 472 -8.11 -5.21 -16.61
C PHE A 472 -8.57 -4.17 -17.64
N LEU A 473 -9.71 -4.36 -18.31
CA LEU A 473 -10.21 -3.45 -19.34
C LEU A 473 -10.35 -2.01 -18.85
N ILE A 474 -10.78 -1.80 -17.60
CA ILE A 474 -10.98 -0.48 -17.00
C ILE A 474 -9.65 0.15 -16.55
N LYS A 475 -8.67 -0.66 -16.08
CA LYS A 475 -7.46 -0.20 -15.36
C LYS A 475 -6.11 -0.65 -15.93
N TYR A 476 -6.08 -1.19 -17.15
CA TYR A 476 -4.93 -1.82 -17.83
C TYR A 476 -3.54 -1.14 -17.73
N ARG A 477 -3.48 0.16 -17.43
CA ARG A 477 -2.25 0.95 -17.34
C ARG A 477 -1.42 0.65 -16.09
N SER A 478 -2.02 0.13 -15.03
CA SER A 478 -1.36 -0.06 -13.73
C SER A 478 -1.91 -1.27 -12.99
N TYR A 479 -1.03 -2.21 -12.63
CA TYR A 479 -1.38 -3.35 -11.77
C TYR A 479 -2.00 -2.90 -10.44
N ALA A 480 -1.44 -1.83 -9.85
CA ALA A 480 -1.94 -1.27 -8.61
C ALA A 480 -3.35 -0.69 -8.76
N GLU A 481 -3.68 -0.06 -9.90
CA GLU A 481 -5.05 0.40 -10.15
C GLU A 481 -6.04 -0.74 -10.42
N ILE A 482 -5.60 -1.84 -11.06
CA ILE A 482 -6.39 -3.06 -11.24
C ILE A 482 -6.70 -3.67 -9.86
N GLU A 483 -5.69 -3.86 -9.02
CA GLU A 483 -5.85 -4.46 -7.69
C GLU A 483 -6.67 -3.58 -6.75
N ASP A 484 -6.45 -2.27 -6.72
CA ASP A 484 -7.29 -1.35 -5.95
C ASP A 484 -8.75 -1.35 -6.42
N TYR A 485 -9.00 -1.54 -7.71
CA TYR A 485 -10.35 -1.66 -8.25
C TYR A 485 -10.99 -3.00 -7.88
N MET A 486 -10.27 -4.12 -8.02
CA MET A 486 -10.77 -5.45 -7.63
C MET A 486 -11.05 -5.52 -6.12
N ARG A 487 -10.13 -5.03 -5.28
CA ARG A 487 -10.30 -4.99 -3.82
C ARG A 487 -11.52 -4.15 -3.40
N LYS A 488 -11.76 -3.00 -4.05
CA LYS A 488 -12.92 -2.12 -3.76
C LYS A 488 -14.27 -2.69 -4.20
N ASN A 489 -14.29 -3.69 -5.10
CA ASN A 489 -15.53 -4.33 -5.57
C ASN A 489 -15.68 -5.79 -5.09
N GLY A 490 -14.73 -6.32 -4.31
CA GLY A 490 -14.77 -7.70 -3.80
C GLY A 490 -14.51 -8.77 -4.85
N PHE A 491 -13.68 -8.49 -5.86
CA PHE A 491 -13.36 -9.45 -6.93
C PHE A 491 -12.11 -10.27 -6.60
N GLU A 492 -12.21 -11.60 -6.65
CA GLU A 492 -11.22 -12.49 -6.02
C GLU A 492 -10.07 -12.94 -6.94
N CYS A 493 -10.35 -13.19 -8.23
CA CYS A 493 -9.40 -13.75 -9.20
C CYS A 493 -8.47 -12.69 -9.84
N LYS A 494 -7.66 -11.99 -9.02
CA LYS A 494 -6.72 -10.96 -9.52
C LYS A 494 -5.60 -11.53 -10.39
N ASP A 495 -5.34 -12.82 -10.29
CA ASP A 495 -4.36 -13.59 -11.06
C ASP A 495 -4.66 -13.61 -12.56
N TYR A 496 -5.92 -13.79 -12.96
CA TYR A 496 -6.32 -13.70 -14.37
C TYR A 496 -6.28 -12.25 -14.90
N ALA A 497 -6.56 -11.25 -14.05
CA ALA A 497 -6.38 -9.84 -14.43
C ALA A 497 -4.89 -9.48 -14.61
N TYR A 498 -4.01 -10.08 -13.80
CA TYR A 498 -2.56 -9.87 -13.89
C TYR A 498 -1.94 -10.60 -15.09
N ILE A 499 -2.43 -11.78 -15.49
CA ILE A 499 -2.05 -12.41 -16.77
C ILE A 499 -2.30 -11.45 -17.95
N LEU A 500 -3.48 -10.81 -17.99
CA LEU A 500 -3.82 -9.84 -19.04
C LEU A 500 -2.93 -8.59 -18.98
N TYR A 501 -2.59 -8.10 -17.79
CA TYR A 501 -1.63 -7.00 -17.61
C TYR A 501 -0.21 -7.37 -18.08
N GLY A 502 0.27 -8.58 -17.77
CA GLY A 502 1.56 -9.08 -18.25
C GLY A 502 1.59 -9.30 -19.75
N ALA A 503 0.50 -9.82 -20.33
CA ALA A 503 0.34 -10.00 -21.77
C ALA A 503 0.23 -8.67 -22.54
N SER A 504 -0.33 -7.62 -21.95
CA SER A 504 -0.50 -6.31 -22.61
C SER A 504 0.79 -5.49 -22.74
N LEU A 505 1.81 -5.84 -21.94
CA LEU A 505 3.09 -5.14 -21.85
C LEU A 505 4.29 -5.96 -22.34
N GLY A 506 4.30 -7.28 -22.10
CA GLY A 506 5.51 -8.10 -22.18
C GLY A 506 6.41 -7.95 -20.96
N PHE A 507 7.24 -8.97 -20.70
CA PHE A 507 8.11 -9.06 -19.51
C PHE A 507 9.03 -7.84 -19.35
N ASN A 508 9.66 -7.39 -20.44
CA ASN A 508 10.59 -6.27 -20.47
C ASN A 508 9.96 -4.92 -20.04
N ARG A 509 8.63 -4.76 -20.14
CA ARG A 509 7.90 -3.53 -19.78
C ARG A 509 7.16 -3.60 -18.45
N LEU A 510 7.18 -4.74 -17.75
CA LEU A 510 6.64 -4.84 -16.40
C LEU A 510 7.44 -3.92 -15.44
N PRO A 511 6.83 -3.24 -14.46
CA PRO A 511 7.56 -2.44 -13.47
C PRO A 511 8.52 -3.28 -12.60
N LYS A 512 9.60 -2.69 -12.07
CA LYS A 512 10.47 -3.37 -11.07
C LYS A 512 9.70 -3.67 -9.78
N THR A 513 9.00 -2.68 -9.22
CA THR A 513 8.20 -2.80 -7.99
C THR A 513 7.15 -3.92 -8.03
N PHE A 514 6.72 -4.31 -9.23
CA PHE A 514 5.78 -5.40 -9.45
C PHE A 514 6.45 -6.78 -9.33
N THR A 515 7.67 -6.94 -9.83
CA THR A 515 8.37 -8.24 -9.88
C THR A 515 9.36 -8.46 -8.73
N GLU A 516 9.73 -7.42 -7.98
CA GLU A 516 10.67 -7.52 -6.85
C GLU A 516 10.12 -8.38 -5.70
N ILE A 517 8.79 -8.41 -5.51
CA ILE A 517 8.14 -9.31 -4.54
C ILE A 517 8.42 -10.80 -4.81
N LEU A 518 8.66 -11.16 -6.08
CA LEU A 518 8.93 -12.53 -6.50
C LEU A 518 10.44 -12.84 -6.42
N TYR A 519 11.30 -11.96 -6.92
CA TYR A 519 12.75 -12.18 -6.90
C TYR A 519 13.39 -12.09 -5.49
N ASN A 520 12.66 -11.56 -4.50
CA ASN A 520 13.05 -11.61 -3.10
C ASN A 520 12.75 -12.98 -2.43
N LYS A 521 12.05 -13.91 -3.11
CA LYS A 521 11.71 -15.25 -2.60
C LYS A 521 12.37 -16.36 -3.46
N PRO A 522 13.48 -16.99 -3.01
CA PRO A 522 14.31 -17.85 -3.87
C PRO A 522 13.66 -19.14 -4.39
N GLU A 523 12.76 -19.77 -3.64
CA GLU A 523 12.07 -21.00 -4.11
C GLU A 523 10.98 -20.66 -5.14
N GLU A 524 10.23 -19.59 -4.93
CA GLU A 524 9.27 -19.07 -5.91
C GLU A 524 9.96 -18.55 -7.18
N GLU A 525 11.15 -17.92 -7.08
CA GLU A 525 12.01 -17.67 -8.24
C GLU A 525 12.33 -18.99 -8.97
N ARG A 526 12.81 -20.01 -8.26
CA ARG A 526 13.19 -21.30 -8.85
C ARG A 526 12.01 -22.00 -9.55
N ILE A 527 10.83 -22.01 -8.92
CA ILE A 527 9.62 -22.64 -9.48
C ILE A 527 9.11 -21.87 -10.71
N LEU A 528 9.20 -20.53 -10.71
CA LEU A 528 8.96 -19.73 -11.92
C LEU A 528 9.93 -20.13 -13.05
N GLU A 529 11.24 -20.22 -12.76
CA GLU A 529 12.23 -20.58 -13.77
C GLU A 529 11.97 -21.97 -14.37
N ASP A 530 11.66 -22.98 -13.54
CA ASP A 530 11.35 -24.33 -14.00
C ASP A 530 10.07 -24.39 -14.88
N MET A 531 9.16 -23.42 -14.74
CA MET A 531 8.01 -23.23 -15.65
C MET A 531 8.39 -22.45 -16.93
N LEU A 532 9.12 -21.33 -16.80
CA LEU A 532 9.57 -20.53 -17.96
C LEU A 532 10.49 -21.33 -18.90
N TRP A 533 11.23 -22.30 -18.38
CA TRP A 533 12.08 -23.20 -19.18
C TRP A 533 11.29 -24.18 -20.07
N GLN A 534 9.98 -24.33 -19.86
CA GLN A 534 9.09 -25.12 -20.73
C GLN A 534 8.54 -24.32 -21.93
N LEU A 535 8.77 -22.99 -21.96
CA LEU A 535 8.39 -22.11 -23.07
C LEU A 535 9.41 -22.09 -24.21
N ILE A 536 10.61 -22.61 -23.95
CA ILE A 536 11.76 -22.52 -24.86
C ILE A 536 11.64 -23.63 -25.93
N PRO A 537 11.72 -23.32 -27.23
CA PRO A 537 11.43 -24.27 -28.32
C PRO A 537 12.32 -25.52 -28.41
#